data_AF-A0A2T6C4K3-F1
#
_entry.id   AF-A0A2T6C4K3-F1
#
_cell.length_a   1.000
_cell.length_b   1.000
_cell.length_c   1.000
_cell.angle_alpha   90.00
_cell.angle_beta   90.00
_cell.angle_gamma   90.00
#
_symmetry.space_group_name_H-M   'P 1'
#
loop_
_entity.id
_entity.type
_entity.pdbx_description
1 polymer ?
#
loop_
_entity_poly.entity_id
_entity_poly.type
_entity_poly.pdbx_seq_one_letter_code
_entity_poly.pdbx_strand_id
1 'polypeptide(L)'
;MNHTPIMLNLHGRPAVVIGAGKVAARRSRWLLEAGARVTVVAPEAGGEIRTLAGEGKLHWRKKAFEPADLHDAWVVVAATDSAEVNRKVAEAAGSRQLVNVVDRPSLGNFHVPVRLNRGRLTLSVSTGGASPFLARMIRDELAEQYDESWREKLDRLYREREKIRTSGLSEEEKRRRLRRLAEED
;
A
#
# COMPACT_ATOMS: atom_id res chain seq x y z
N MET A 1 -11.44 -17.48 -8.66
CA MET A 1 -10.75 -16.23 -8.28
C MET A 1 -11.24 -15.86 -6.91
N ASN A 2 -10.36 -15.83 -5.89
CA ASN A 2 -10.77 -15.71 -4.48
C ASN A 2 -10.22 -14.42 -3.83
N HIS A 3 -10.04 -13.36 -4.62
CA HIS A 3 -9.53 -12.08 -4.14
C HIS A 3 -10.65 -11.03 -4.14
N THR A 4 -10.80 -10.31 -3.03
CA THR A 4 -11.73 -9.19 -2.92
C THR A 4 -10.94 -7.91 -2.62
N PRO A 5 -11.22 -6.79 -3.30
CA PRO A 5 -10.53 -5.54 -3.02
C PRO A 5 -10.92 -5.02 -1.63
N ILE A 6 -9.91 -4.73 -0.82
CA ILE A 6 -10.09 -4.14 0.52
C ILE A 6 -9.09 -2.99 0.71
N MET A 7 -9.50 -1.99 1.49
CA MET A 7 -8.61 -0.93 1.95
C MET A 7 -8.14 -1.26 3.37
N LEU A 8 -6.82 -1.34 3.56
CA LEU A 8 -6.21 -1.68 4.84
C LEU A 8 -5.61 -0.44 5.50
N ASN A 9 -5.88 -0.25 6.78
CA ASN A 9 -5.20 0.77 7.58
C ASN A 9 -3.87 0.21 8.10
N LEU A 10 -2.76 0.68 7.51
CA LEU A 10 -1.40 0.27 7.88
C LEU A 10 -0.74 1.20 8.90
N HIS A 11 -1.43 2.25 9.35
CA HIS A 11 -0.83 3.23 10.24
C HIS A 11 -0.31 2.58 11.53
N GLY A 12 0.98 2.73 11.79
CA GLY A 12 1.69 2.13 12.93
C GLY A 12 1.87 0.61 12.85
N ARG A 13 1.37 -0.07 11.81
CA ARG A 13 1.48 -1.53 11.67
C ARG A 13 2.92 -1.90 11.31
N PRO A 14 3.51 -2.93 11.95
CA PRO A 14 4.82 -3.44 11.58
C PRO A 14 4.77 -4.10 10.20
N ALA A 15 5.65 -3.67 9.30
CA ALA A 15 5.78 -4.24 7.97
C ALA A 15 7.23 -4.63 7.70
N VAL A 16 7.44 -5.85 7.21
CA VAL A 16 8.77 -6.39 6.89
C VAL A 16 8.90 -6.59 5.39
N VAL A 17 9.96 -6.03 4.81
CA VAL A 17 10.31 -6.21 3.39
C VAL A 17 11.62 -6.97 3.31
N ILE A 18 11.60 -8.14 2.67
CA ILE A 18 12.78 -8.97 2.46
C ILE A 18 13.35 -8.67 1.08
N GLY A 19 14.62 -8.24 1.05
CA GLY A 19 15.28 -7.68 -0.12
C GLY A 19 15.34 -6.15 -0.09
N ALA A 20 16.27 -5.58 -0.87
CA ALA A 20 16.50 -4.12 -0.88
C ALA A 20 16.87 -3.59 -2.29
N GLY A 21 16.42 -4.29 -3.33
CA GLY A 21 16.48 -3.84 -4.71
C GLY A 21 15.37 -2.84 -5.08
N LYS A 22 15.24 -2.51 -6.37
CA LYS A 22 14.26 -1.53 -6.88
C LYS A 22 12.81 -1.89 -6.52
N VAL A 23 12.47 -3.18 -6.55
CA VAL A 23 11.11 -3.62 -6.19
C VAL A 23 10.85 -3.44 -4.70
N ALA A 24 11.77 -3.88 -3.85
CA ALA A 24 11.67 -3.69 -2.40
C ALA A 24 11.58 -2.22 -2.01
N ALA A 25 12.34 -1.34 -2.67
CA ALA A 25 12.29 0.10 -2.47
C ALA A 25 10.90 0.68 -2.80
N ARG A 26 10.35 0.33 -3.96
CA ARG A 26 8.97 0.71 -4.35
C ARG A 26 7.92 0.21 -3.36
N ARG A 27 8.05 -1.02 -2.85
CA ARG A 27 7.13 -1.59 -1.84
C ARG A 27 7.28 -0.89 -0.49
N SER A 28 8.51 -0.55 -0.10
CA SER A 28 8.80 0.19 1.12
C SER A 28 8.16 1.57 1.09
N ARG A 29 8.28 2.33 -0.01
CA ARG A 29 7.60 3.63 -0.16
C ARG A 29 6.09 3.53 0.01
N TRP A 30 5.46 2.57 -0.65
CA TRP A 30 4.01 2.36 -0.53
C TRP A 30 3.59 2.07 0.92
N LEU A 31 4.36 1.25 1.64
CA LEU A 31 4.09 0.96 3.05
C LEU A 31 4.30 2.20 3.94
N LEU A 32 5.34 2.98 3.68
CA LEU A 32 5.63 4.24 4.38
C LEU A 32 4.53 5.28 4.13
N GLU A 33 4.08 5.45 2.88
CA GLU A 33 2.94 6.32 2.51
C GLU A 33 1.67 5.95 3.29
N ALA A 34 1.47 4.66 3.56
CA ALA A 34 0.35 4.14 4.34
C ALA A 34 0.57 4.22 5.87
N GLY A 35 1.71 4.76 6.32
CA GLY A 35 2.04 4.94 7.73
C GLY A 35 2.57 3.69 8.44
N ALA A 36 2.98 2.65 7.70
CA ALA A 36 3.54 1.44 8.31
C ALA A 36 4.92 1.69 8.92
N ARG A 37 5.26 0.93 9.98
CA ARG A 37 6.62 0.87 10.53
C ARG A 37 7.42 -0.15 9.72
N VAL A 38 8.17 0.34 8.74
CA VAL A 38 8.85 -0.51 7.76
C VAL A 38 10.22 -0.94 8.28
N THR A 39 10.46 -2.25 8.27
CA THR A 39 11.78 -2.86 8.41
C THR A 39 12.16 -3.55 7.11
N VAL A 40 13.35 -3.26 6.60
CA VAL A 40 13.94 -3.92 5.43
C VAL A 40 15.03 -4.88 5.89
N VAL A 41 14.98 -6.13 5.44
CA VAL A 41 16.01 -7.14 5.76
C VAL A 41 16.71 -7.55 4.47
N ALA A 42 17.99 -7.21 4.36
CA ALA A 42 18.84 -7.60 3.25
C ALA A 42 20.33 -7.43 3.60
N PRO A 43 21.24 -8.31 3.13
CA PRO A 43 22.68 -8.17 3.35
C PRO A 43 23.26 -6.88 2.75
N GLU A 44 22.67 -6.44 1.64
CA GLU A 44 23.02 -5.23 0.92
C GLU A 44 21.75 -4.47 0.54
N ALA A 45 21.88 -3.15 0.39
CA ALA A 45 20.78 -2.28 0.00
C ALA A 45 21.17 -1.37 -1.17
N GLY A 46 20.22 -1.17 -2.08
CA GLY A 46 20.32 -0.13 -3.11
C GLY A 46 20.28 1.28 -2.50
N GLY A 47 20.73 2.27 -3.27
CA GLY A 47 20.89 3.66 -2.80
C GLY A 47 19.64 4.22 -2.11
N GLU A 48 18.46 3.96 -2.67
CA GLU A 48 17.21 4.48 -2.12
C GLU A 48 16.85 3.93 -0.73
N ILE A 49 17.01 2.62 -0.50
CA ILE A 49 16.78 2.04 0.83
C ILE A 49 17.78 2.62 1.84
N ARG A 50 19.03 2.84 1.42
CA ARG A 50 20.05 3.48 2.27
C ARG A 50 19.66 4.91 2.62
N THR A 51 19.19 5.69 1.65
CA THR A 51 18.69 7.05 1.87
C THR A 51 17.53 7.06 2.87
N LEU A 52 16.50 6.24 2.64
CA LEU A 52 15.34 6.16 3.54
C LEU A 52 15.73 5.72 4.96
N ALA A 53 16.68 4.80 5.09
CA ALA A 53 17.21 4.37 6.38
C ALA A 53 18.01 5.49 7.06
N GLY A 54 18.87 6.21 6.32
CA GLY A 54 19.65 7.34 6.83
C GLY A 54 18.79 8.53 7.25
N GLU A 55 17.63 8.72 6.61
CA GLU A 55 16.61 9.70 7.00
C GLU A 55 15.74 9.23 8.19
N GLY A 56 15.96 8.02 8.71
CA GLY A 56 15.18 7.46 9.81
C GLY A 56 13.74 7.07 9.43
N LYS A 57 13.39 7.03 8.14
CA LYS A 57 12.03 6.68 7.68
C LYS A 57 11.73 5.19 7.79
N LEU A 58 12.76 4.35 7.68
CA LEU A 58 12.65 2.89 7.84
C LEU A 58 13.85 2.34 8.61
N HIS A 59 13.71 1.13 9.13
CA HIS A 59 14.83 0.40 9.74
C HIS A 59 15.41 -0.59 8.73
N TRP A 60 16.71 -0.51 8.44
CA TRP A 60 17.40 -1.50 7.60
C TRP A 60 18.26 -2.43 8.44
N ARG A 61 17.94 -3.73 8.41
CA ARG A 61 18.74 -4.81 8.99
C ARG A 61 19.68 -5.39 7.92
N LYS A 62 20.97 -5.07 8.06
CA LYS A 62 22.02 -5.54 7.18
C LYS A 62 22.41 -7.00 7.48
N LYS A 63 21.55 -7.94 7.11
CA LYS A 63 21.72 -9.39 7.32
C LYS A 63 20.93 -10.21 6.30
N ALA A 64 21.23 -11.51 6.22
CA ALA A 64 20.38 -12.46 5.52
C ALA A 64 19.06 -12.66 6.27
N PHE A 65 18.02 -13.06 5.54
CA PHE A 65 16.71 -13.38 6.11
C PHE A 65 16.78 -14.60 7.03
N GLU A 66 16.13 -14.52 8.19
CA GLU A 66 15.77 -15.67 9.01
C GLU A 66 14.31 -15.58 9.47
N PRO A 67 13.63 -16.72 9.78
CA PRO A 67 12.21 -16.72 10.15
C PRO A 67 11.85 -15.78 11.31
N ALA A 68 12.76 -15.60 12.28
CA ALA A 68 12.56 -14.71 13.42
C ALA A 68 12.37 -13.23 13.01
N ASP A 69 12.87 -12.82 11.83
CA ASP A 69 12.64 -11.47 11.32
C ASP A 69 11.16 -11.17 11.02
N LEU A 70 10.31 -12.21 10.90
CA LEU A 70 8.87 -12.04 10.66
C LEU A 70 8.03 -11.99 11.93
N HIS A 71 8.57 -12.27 13.12
CA HIS A 71 7.79 -12.52 14.34
C HIS A 71 6.68 -11.48 14.60
N ASP A 72 7.03 -10.20 14.53
CA ASP A 72 6.09 -9.10 14.80
C ASP A 72 5.43 -8.54 13.55
N ALA A 73 5.71 -9.07 12.35
CA ALA A 73 5.23 -8.49 11.11
C ALA A 73 3.71 -8.66 10.97
N TRP A 74 3.02 -7.59 10.61
CA TRP A 74 1.62 -7.66 10.20
C TRP A 74 1.51 -7.81 8.68
N VAL A 75 2.40 -7.13 7.95
CA VAL A 75 2.60 -7.27 6.49
C VAL A 75 4.02 -7.74 6.22
N VAL A 76 4.16 -8.74 5.37
CA VAL A 76 5.42 -9.30 4.89
C VAL A 76 5.45 -9.18 3.38
N VAL A 77 6.54 -8.64 2.83
CA VAL A 77 6.78 -8.54 1.40
C VAL A 77 8.09 -9.23 1.05
N ALA A 78 8.03 -10.32 0.29
CA ALA A 78 9.19 -10.99 -0.27
C ALA A 78 9.49 -10.40 -1.66
N ALA A 79 10.60 -9.67 -1.77
CA ALA A 79 10.98 -8.93 -2.97
C ALA A 79 12.49 -9.06 -3.25
N THR A 80 13.03 -10.28 -3.09
CA THR A 80 14.42 -10.60 -3.46
C THR A 80 14.49 -11.18 -4.88
N ASP A 81 15.69 -11.20 -5.46
CA ASP A 81 15.98 -11.90 -6.71
C ASP A 81 16.14 -13.42 -6.53
N SER A 82 16.16 -13.91 -5.27
CA SER A 82 16.23 -15.34 -4.96
C SER A 82 14.83 -15.92 -4.73
N ALA A 83 14.36 -16.72 -5.70
CA ALA A 83 13.11 -17.45 -5.57
C ALA A 83 13.10 -18.43 -4.37
N GLU A 84 14.27 -18.93 -3.96
CA GLU A 84 14.42 -19.76 -2.77
C GLU A 84 14.16 -18.97 -1.49
N VAL A 85 14.77 -17.78 -1.36
CA VAL A 85 14.53 -16.89 -0.20
C VAL A 85 13.06 -16.47 -0.17
N ASN A 86 12.48 -16.09 -1.30
CA ASN A 86 11.07 -15.68 -1.35
C ASN A 86 10.12 -16.81 -0.91
N ARG A 87 10.43 -18.07 -1.24
CA ARG A 87 9.67 -19.23 -0.77
C ARG A 87 9.82 -19.45 0.73
N LYS A 88 11.05 -19.38 1.26
CA LYS A 88 11.32 -19.49 2.71
C LYS A 88 10.56 -18.41 3.51
N VAL A 89 10.44 -17.20 2.96
CA VAL A 89 9.65 -16.12 3.58
C VAL A 89 8.17 -16.49 3.64
N ALA A 90 7.62 -17.05 2.56
CA ALA A 90 6.22 -17.49 2.53
C ALA A 90 5.95 -18.65 3.51
N GLU A 91 6.87 -19.62 3.59
CA GLU A 91 6.78 -20.77 4.50
C GLU A 91 6.91 -20.36 5.97
N ALA A 92 7.77 -19.37 6.26
CA ALA A 92 7.98 -18.86 7.61
C ALA A 92 6.85 -17.95 8.11
N ALA A 93 6.03 -17.42 7.20
CA ALA A 93 4.98 -16.49 7.58
C ALA A 93 3.82 -17.19 8.31
N GLY A 94 3.36 -16.58 9.40
CA GLY A 94 2.23 -17.07 10.18
C GLY A 94 0.89 -16.83 9.51
N SER A 95 -0.13 -17.59 9.92
CA SER A 95 -1.50 -17.54 9.37
C SER A 95 -2.21 -16.19 9.52
N ARG A 96 -1.75 -15.32 10.43
CA ARG A 96 -2.31 -13.99 10.68
C ARG A 96 -1.59 -12.87 9.93
N GLN A 97 -0.53 -13.20 9.19
CA GLN A 97 0.27 -12.22 8.46
C GLN A 97 -0.23 -12.07 7.05
N LEU A 98 -0.23 -10.83 6.54
CA LEU A 98 -0.44 -10.57 5.13
C LEU A 98 0.89 -10.76 4.40
N VAL A 99 0.94 -11.70 3.46
CA VAL A 99 2.15 -12.08 2.74
C VAL A 99 2.00 -11.75 1.25
N ASN A 100 2.92 -10.94 0.74
CA ASN A 100 3.05 -10.66 -0.68
C ASN A 100 4.40 -11.17 -1.19
N VAL A 101 4.34 -12.19 -2.05
CA VAL A 101 5.52 -12.68 -2.79
C VAL A 101 5.45 -12.11 -4.21
N VAL A 102 6.39 -11.23 -4.54
CA VAL A 102 6.31 -10.40 -5.75
C VAL A 102 6.33 -11.24 -7.03
N ASP A 103 7.24 -12.20 -7.13
CA ASP A 103 7.48 -13.01 -8.32
C ASP A 103 6.56 -14.24 -8.41
N ARG A 104 6.01 -14.68 -7.27
CA ARG A 104 5.11 -15.85 -7.18
C ARG A 104 3.87 -15.53 -6.35
N PRO A 105 2.88 -14.84 -6.93
CA PRO A 105 1.67 -14.43 -6.23
C PRO A 105 0.94 -15.57 -5.49
N SER A 106 0.99 -16.80 -6.01
CA SER A 106 0.36 -17.99 -5.41
C SER A 106 0.93 -18.42 -4.06
N LEU A 107 2.11 -17.94 -3.67
CA LEU A 107 2.70 -18.20 -2.35
C LEU A 107 2.28 -17.18 -1.28
N GLY A 108 1.60 -16.11 -1.68
CA GLY A 108 1.07 -15.09 -0.77
C GLY A 108 -0.43 -15.23 -0.56
N ASN A 109 -0.97 -14.35 0.29
CA ASN A 109 -2.41 -14.25 0.56
C ASN A 109 -3.00 -12.87 0.24
N PHE A 110 -2.17 -11.93 -0.25
CA PHE A 110 -2.66 -10.68 -0.81
C PHE A 110 -1.83 -10.20 -2.01
N HIS A 111 -2.48 -9.40 -2.83
CA HIS A 111 -1.88 -8.76 -4.00
C HIS A 111 -1.99 -7.26 -3.89
N VAL A 112 -0.95 -6.56 -4.34
CA VAL A 112 -0.99 -5.11 -4.50
C VAL A 112 -1.35 -4.82 -5.95
N PRO A 113 -2.58 -4.33 -6.23
CA PRO A 113 -3.01 -4.00 -7.59
C PRO A 113 -2.24 -2.81 -8.16
N VAL A 114 -2.41 -2.57 -9.45
CA VAL A 114 -1.99 -1.28 -10.04
C VAL A 114 -2.86 -0.20 -9.40
N ARG A 115 -2.24 0.93 -9.02
CA ARG A 115 -2.92 2.00 -8.28
C ARG A 115 -2.59 3.36 -8.85
N LEU A 116 -3.57 4.24 -8.79
CA LEU A 116 -3.45 5.68 -8.95
C LEU A 116 -3.78 6.34 -7.63
N ASN A 117 -2.99 7.33 -7.21
CA ASN A 117 -3.28 8.12 -6.02
C ASN A 117 -3.20 9.62 -6.37
N ARG A 118 -4.22 10.37 -5.93
CA ARG A 118 -4.30 11.85 -5.98
C ARG A 118 -4.73 12.35 -4.60
N GLY A 119 -3.78 12.41 -3.66
CA GLY A 119 -4.08 12.70 -2.27
C GLY A 119 -5.08 11.71 -1.67
N ARG A 120 -6.33 12.16 -1.48
CA ARG A 120 -7.43 11.35 -0.94
C ARG A 120 -8.06 10.39 -1.94
N LEU A 121 -7.91 10.62 -3.26
CA LEU A 121 -8.39 9.68 -4.26
C LEU A 121 -7.44 8.49 -4.35
N THR A 122 -7.99 7.28 -4.26
CA THR A 122 -7.26 6.06 -4.61
C THR A 122 -8.10 5.23 -5.57
N LEU A 123 -7.56 4.99 -6.77
CA LEU A 123 -8.13 4.04 -7.73
C LEU A 123 -7.21 2.82 -7.80
N SER A 124 -7.79 1.64 -7.78
CA SER A 124 -7.05 0.37 -7.90
C SER A 124 -7.63 -0.48 -9.02
N VAL A 125 -6.76 -0.99 -9.89
CA VAL A 125 -7.13 -1.84 -11.02
C VAL A 125 -6.45 -3.19 -10.89
N SER A 126 -7.25 -4.25 -10.97
CA SER A 126 -6.80 -5.64 -11.00
C SER A 126 -7.53 -6.40 -12.10
N THR A 127 -6.79 -7.18 -12.87
CA THR A 127 -7.32 -8.10 -13.88
C THR A 127 -7.34 -9.55 -13.39
N GLY A 128 -7.25 -9.77 -12.07
CA GLY A 128 -7.20 -11.12 -11.50
C GLY A 128 -5.97 -11.93 -11.91
N GLY A 129 -4.90 -11.27 -12.37
CA GLY A 129 -3.70 -11.90 -12.93
C GLY A 129 -3.75 -12.15 -14.44
N ALA A 130 -4.88 -11.89 -15.12
CA ALA A 130 -5.02 -12.15 -16.55
C ALA A 130 -4.08 -11.29 -17.42
N SER A 131 -3.91 -10.01 -17.07
CA SER A 131 -2.98 -9.13 -17.81
C SER A 131 -2.54 -7.95 -16.95
N PRO A 132 -1.30 -7.97 -16.42
CA PRO A 132 -0.69 -6.82 -15.75
C PRO A 132 -0.53 -5.60 -16.66
N PHE A 133 -0.34 -5.83 -17.96
CA PHE A 133 -0.23 -4.76 -18.96
C PHE A 133 -1.55 -4.01 -19.12
N LEU A 134 -2.65 -4.74 -19.33
CA LEU A 134 -3.99 -4.16 -19.45
C LEU A 134 -4.41 -3.42 -18.17
N ALA A 135 -4.11 -4.00 -16.99
CA ALA A 135 -4.38 -3.33 -15.72
C ALA A 135 -3.67 -1.95 -15.63
N ARG A 136 -2.47 -1.84 -16.20
CA ARG A 136 -1.73 -0.57 -16.23
C ARG A 136 -2.27 0.40 -17.27
N MET A 137 -2.70 -0.07 -18.45
CA MET A 137 -3.38 0.76 -19.45
C MET A 137 -4.66 1.38 -18.90
N ILE A 138 -5.55 0.58 -18.31
CA ILE A 138 -6.80 1.08 -17.69
C ILE A 138 -6.48 2.12 -16.61
N ARG A 139 -5.45 1.88 -15.78
CA ARG A 139 -5.05 2.85 -14.76
C ARG A 139 -4.45 4.13 -15.36
N ASP A 140 -3.79 4.07 -16.53
CA ASP A 140 -3.29 5.26 -17.22
C ASP A 140 -4.44 6.07 -17.85
N GLU A 141 -5.42 5.41 -18.45
CA GLU A 141 -6.66 6.04 -18.94
C GLU A 141 -7.42 6.74 -17.80
N LEU A 142 -7.56 6.07 -16.65
CA LEU A 142 -8.12 6.70 -15.45
C LEU A 142 -7.27 7.87 -14.94
N ALA A 143 -5.96 7.90 -15.20
CA ALA A 143 -5.10 9.01 -14.78
C ALA A 143 -5.32 10.27 -15.62
N GLU A 144 -5.82 10.14 -16.86
CA GLU A 144 -6.23 11.26 -17.71
C GLU A 144 -7.56 11.85 -17.23
N GLN A 145 -8.52 11.00 -16.86
CA GLN A 145 -9.83 11.44 -16.36
C GLN A 145 -9.76 12.00 -14.93
N TYR A 146 -8.91 11.40 -14.08
CA TYR A 146 -8.69 11.77 -12.69
C TYR A 146 -7.29 12.36 -12.51
N ASP A 147 -7.10 13.55 -13.08
CA ASP A 147 -5.85 14.30 -13.05
C ASP A 147 -5.47 14.80 -11.63
N GLU A 148 -4.44 15.65 -11.53
CA GLU A 148 -3.95 16.13 -10.24
C GLU A 148 -4.91 17.13 -9.55
N SER A 149 -5.84 17.75 -10.28
CA SER A 149 -6.82 18.69 -9.72
C SER A 149 -7.76 18.02 -8.70
N TRP A 150 -7.97 16.70 -8.84
CA TRP A 150 -8.77 15.89 -7.92
C TRP A 150 -8.22 15.86 -6.49
N ARG A 151 -6.90 16.06 -6.32
CA ARG A 151 -6.30 16.19 -4.99
C ARG A 151 -6.94 17.33 -4.22
N GLU A 152 -6.90 18.53 -4.80
CA GLU A 152 -7.40 19.76 -4.15
C GLU A 152 -8.92 19.73 -3.99
N LYS A 153 -9.64 19.22 -5.01
CA LYS A 153 -11.09 19.02 -4.97
C LYS A 153 -11.50 18.16 -3.77
N LEU A 154 -10.89 16.98 -3.61
CA LEU A 154 -11.22 16.08 -2.50
C LEU A 154 -10.76 16.60 -1.13
N ASP A 155 -9.65 17.34 -1.06
CA ASP A 155 -9.23 17.98 0.19
C ASP A 155 -10.19 19.09 0.63
N ARG A 156 -10.79 19.85 -0.31
CA ARG A 156 -11.87 20.78 -0.01
C ARG A 156 -13.11 20.05 0.48
N LEU A 157 -13.59 19.05 -0.27
CA LEU A 157 -14.77 18.25 0.09
C LEU A 157 -14.62 17.61 1.48
N TYR A 158 -13.44 17.09 1.80
CA TYR A 158 -13.16 16.54 3.12
C TYR A 158 -13.28 17.58 4.23
N ARG A 159 -12.68 18.77 4.06
CA ARG A 159 -12.78 19.85 5.05
C ARG A 159 -14.22 20.29 5.30
N GLU A 160 -15.02 20.45 4.24
CA GLU A 160 -16.44 20.83 4.38
C GLU A 160 -17.26 19.71 5.03
N ARG A 161 -16.99 18.45 4.69
CA ARG A 161 -17.62 17.29 5.36
C ARG A 161 -17.32 17.28 6.86
N GLU A 162 -16.09 17.54 7.28
CA GLU A 162 -15.72 17.56 8.69
C GLU A 162 -16.43 18.69 9.45
N LYS A 163 -16.58 19.88 8.84
CA LYS A 163 -17.40 20.98 9.42
C LYS A 163 -18.85 20.57 9.62
N ILE A 164 -19.46 19.90 8.63
CA ILE A 164 -20.85 19.42 8.74
C ILE A 164 -20.97 18.36 9.84
N ARG A 165 -20.04 17.39 9.89
CA ARG A 165 -20.07 16.31 10.90
C ARG A 165 -19.97 16.83 12.32
N THR A 166 -19.11 17.83 12.54
CA THR A 166 -18.84 18.42 13.87
C THR A 166 -19.81 19.53 14.25
N SER A 167 -20.71 19.94 13.33
CA SER A 167 -21.74 20.93 13.62
C SER A 167 -22.82 20.41 14.59
N GLY A 168 -23.49 21.34 15.28
CA GLY A 168 -24.66 21.05 16.11
C GLY A 168 -25.96 20.79 15.35
N LEU A 169 -25.89 20.53 14.04
CA LEU A 169 -27.07 20.23 13.21
C LEU A 169 -27.65 18.85 13.55
N SER A 170 -28.93 18.64 13.24
CA SER A 170 -29.54 17.31 13.30
C SER A 170 -28.92 16.35 12.28
N GLU A 171 -28.97 15.04 12.53
CA GLU A 171 -28.42 14.04 11.61
C GLU A 171 -29.11 14.04 10.24
N GLU A 172 -30.40 14.37 10.18
CA GLU A 172 -31.14 14.54 8.93
C GLU A 172 -30.59 15.72 8.10
N GLU A 173 -30.34 16.85 8.75
CA GLU A 173 -29.78 18.04 8.11
C GLU A 173 -28.34 17.80 7.63
N LYS A 174 -27.52 17.10 8.44
CA LYS A 174 -26.17 16.69 8.03
C LYS A 174 -26.22 15.81 6.79
N ARG A 175 -27.10 14.81 6.75
CA ARG A 175 -27.25 13.91 5.60
C ARG A 175 -27.65 14.67 4.33
N ARG A 176 -28.60 15.61 4.45
CA ARG A 176 -29.04 16.46 3.33
C ARG A 176 -27.88 17.30 2.78
N ARG A 177 -27.13 17.97 3.65
CA ARG A 177 -25.99 18.82 3.24
C ARG A 177 -24.85 18.02 2.64
N LEU A 178 -24.54 16.84 3.18
CA LEU A 178 -23.50 15.97 2.64
C LEU A 178 -23.84 15.43 1.25
N ARG A 179 -25.11 15.13 0.97
CA ARG A 179 -25.54 14.74 -0.37
C ARG A 179 -25.34 15.88 -1.36
N ARG A 180 -25.84 17.08 -1.03
CA ARG A 180 -25.70 18.27 -1.86
C ARG A 180 -24.23 18.58 -2.16
N LEU A 181 -23.37 18.51 -1.14
CA LEU A 181 -21.92 18.71 -1.28
C LEU A 181 -21.26 17.76 -2.29
N ALA A 182 -21.79 16.54 -2.46
CA ALA A 182 -21.27 15.57 -3.43
C ALA A 182 -21.83 15.76 -4.86
N GLU A 183 -22.98 16.44 -5.00
CA GLU A 183 -23.66 16.67 -6.28
C GLU A 183 -23.27 17.99 -6.94
N GLU A 184 -22.89 19.00 -6.15
CA GLU A 184 -22.55 20.36 -6.62
C GLU A 184 -21.08 20.52 -7.07
N ASP A 185 -20.26 19.47 -6.99
CA ASP A 185 -18.80 19.52 -7.22
C ASP A 185 -18.34 18.61 -8.36
#